data_AF-A0A9P1IWD4-F1
#
_entry.id   AF-A0A9P1IWD4-F1
#
_cell.length_a   1.000
_cell.length_b   1.000
_cell.length_c   1.000
_cell.angle_alpha   90.00
_cell.angle_beta   90.00
_cell.angle_gamma   90.00
#
_symmetry.space_group_name_H-M   'P 1'
#
loop_
_entity.id
_entity.type
_entity.pdbx_description
1 polymer ?
#
loop_
_entity_poly.entity_id
_entity_poly.type
_entity_poly.pdbx_seq_one_letter_code
_entity_poly.pdbx_strand_id
1 'polypeptide(L)'
;MLWSLLFVGTVLSNGFPDYTPYSYPDSRTQSELCGQQRPSFFCDPNNVVWRGAENQTEASELLNELESIRVETNCSCKYINQCYQIHRGYTVSIAVVEKMHLDQNETSREVVLEAARIFADTIRDRQNRAQCDDDVLIFLSVRDEVVWTSIGEGVAIDDSDVRRIAEQGEILFRKMKYKEGLTWMVQQYKHVLKQEKLDRFWSWPLPKWAMITIGIVILVILSTLIITAIYVAISCCRKSHKDIYSVIDQHQL
;
A
#
# COMPACT_ATOMS: atom_id res chain seq x y z
N MET A 1 -19.41 62.62 13.71
CA MET A 1 -19.64 61.56 12.72
C MET A 1 -18.31 60.89 12.41
N LEU A 2 -17.97 59.80 13.10
CA LEU A 2 -16.93 58.88 12.64
C LEU A 2 -17.41 57.48 13.05
N TRP A 3 -17.88 56.73 12.06
CA TRP A 3 -18.31 55.34 12.21
C TRP A 3 -17.07 54.45 12.17
N SER A 4 -16.73 53.84 13.31
CA SER A 4 -15.78 52.74 13.38
C SER A 4 -16.52 51.43 13.09
N LEU A 5 -16.37 50.91 11.87
CA LEU A 5 -16.81 49.58 11.50
C LEU A 5 -15.78 48.56 12.01
N LEU A 6 -16.06 47.95 13.16
CA LEU A 6 -15.39 46.73 13.61
C LEU A 6 -16.00 45.54 12.85
N PHE A 7 -15.35 45.12 11.77
CA PHE A 7 -15.57 43.80 11.18
C PHE A 7 -14.92 42.76 12.11
N VAL A 8 -15.71 42.24 13.05
CA VAL A 8 -15.36 41.01 13.76
C VAL A 8 -15.65 39.86 12.78
N GLY A 9 -14.61 39.44 12.05
CA GLY A 9 -14.65 38.20 11.28
C GLY A 9 -14.71 37.02 12.24
N THR A 10 -15.91 36.56 12.59
CA THR A 10 -16.06 35.25 13.22
C THR A 10 -15.77 34.20 12.16
N VAL A 11 -14.54 33.69 12.15
CA VAL A 11 -14.22 32.41 11.53
C VAL A 11 -14.92 31.35 12.39
N LEU A 12 -16.19 31.08 12.07
CA LEU A 12 -16.91 29.93 12.61
C LEU A 12 -16.26 28.68 12.02
N SER A 13 -15.31 28.10 12.74
CA SER A 13 -14.90 26.71 12.59
C SER A 13 -16.11 25.83 12.95
N ASN A 14 -17.06 25.69 12.03
CA ASN A 14 -18.20 24.78 12.14
C ASN A 14 -17.74 23.35 11.82
N GLY A 15 -16.85 22.81 12.65
CA GLY A 15 -16.64 21.37 12.74
C GLY A 15 -17.63 20.81 13.74
N PHE A 16 -18.39 19.78 13.37
CA PHE A 16 -19.11 19.01 14.39
C PHE A 16 -18.08 18.41 15.36
N PRO A 17 -18.34 18.44 16.68
CA PRO A 17 -17.42 17.87 17.66
C PRO A 17 -17.27 16.35 17.46
N ASP A 18 -18.37 15.70 17.05
CA ASP A 18 -18.46 14.26 16.80
C ASP A 18 -19.10 14.02 15.43
N TYR A 19 -18.59 13.05 14.67
CA TYR A 19 -19.17 12.65 13.37
C TYR A 19 -19.91 11.31 13.51
N THR A 20 -20.94 11.13 12.67
CA THR A 20 -21.54 9.82 12.35
C THR A 20 -21.03 9.39 10.98
N PRO A 21 -21.07 8.10 10.61
CA PRO A 21 -20.65 7.69 9.27
C PRO A 21 -21.50 8.33 8.16
N TYR A 22 -22.74 8.72 8.46
CA TYR A 22 -23.66 9.37 7.51
C TYR A 22 -23.44 10.87 7.38
N SER A 23 -22.95 11.55 8.43
CA SER A 23 -22.63 12.97 8.39
C SER A 23 -21.18 13.25 7.96
N TYR A 24 -20.33 12.22 7.92
CA TYR A 24 -18.95 12.34 7.48
C TYR A 24 -18.87 12.83 6.02
N PRO A 25 -18.05 13.85 5.69
CA PRO A 25 -17.98 14.38 4.33
C PRO A 25 -17.25 13.45 3.37
N ASP A 26 -17.57 13.54 2.08
CA ASP A 26 -16.83 12.83 1.03
C ASP A 26 -15.75 13.74 0.44
N SER A 27 -14.47 13.38 0.63
CA SER A 27 -13.33 14.16 0.12
C SER A 27 -13.25 14.29 -1.41
N ARG A 28 -14.04 13.52 -2.17
CA ARG A 28 -14.10 13.64 -3.63
C ARG A 28 -15.06 14.73 -4.10
N THR A 29 -16.18 14.92 -3.39
CA THR A 29 -17.25 15.86 -3.78
C THR A 29 -17.35 17.07 -2.85
N GLN A 30 -16.82 16.95 -1.62
CA GLN A 30 -16.90 17.94 -0.55
C GLN A 30 -15.51 18.16 0.07
N SER A 31 -14.48 18.35 -0.77
CA SER A 31 -13.09 18.45 -0.33
C SER A 31 -12.86 19.54 0.73
N GLU A 32 -13.55 20.68 0.61
CA GLU A 32 -13.43 21.79 1.56
C GLU A 32 -13.86 21.40 2.98
N LEU A 33 -14.91 20.57 3.12
CA LEU A 33 -15.37 20.06 4.41
C LEU A 33 -14.36 19.08 5.04
N CYS A 34 -13.51 18.48 4.23
CA CYS A 34 -12.42 17.59 4.65
C CYS A 34 -11.11 18.34 4.95
N GLY A 35 -11.11 19.68 4.94
CA GLY A 35 -9.90 20.49 5.09
C GLY A 35 -8.97 20.42 3.87
N GLN A 36 -9.50 20.10 2.68
CA GLN A 36 -8.73 19.93 1.44
C GLN A 36 -9.13 20.97 0.39
N GLN A 37 -8.15 21.51 -0.33
CA GLN A 37 -8.40 22.46 -1.43
C GLN A 37 -8.87 21.77 -2.73
N ARG A 38 -8.64 20.47 -2.86
CA ARG A 38 -8.96 19.69 -4.05
C ARG A 38 -9.49 18.30 -3.70
N PRO A 39 -10.27 17.67 -4.60
CA PRO A 39 -10.68 16.28 -4.44
C PRO A 39 -9.50 15.35 -4.14
N SER A 40 -9.67 14.45 -3.17
CA SER A 40 -8.61 13.52 -2.76
C SER A 40 -9.18 12.24 -2.12
N PHE A 41 -8.31 11.32 -1.74
CA PHE A 41 -8.63 10.10 -0.98
C PHE A 41 -8.40 10.24 0.54
N PHE A 42 -8.17 11.45 1.02
CA PHE A 42 -7.93 11.76 2.43
C PHE A 42 -8.96 12.77 2.92
N CYS A 43 -9.60 12.48 4.05
CA CYS A 43 -10.51 13.40 4.71
C CYS A 43 -10.16 13.57 6.19
N ASP A 44 -10.04 14.82 6.63
CA ASP A 44 -9.81 15.18 8.04
C ASP A 44 -10.59 16.47 8.36
N PRO A 45 -11.92 16.36 8.57
CA PRO A 45 -12.78 17.51 8.80
C PRO A 45 -12.51 18.24 10.11
N ASN A 46 -11.79 17.63 11.06
CA ASN A 46 -11.42 18.23 12.35
C ASN A 46 -9.98 18.75 12.38
N ASN A 47 -9.27 18.68 11.25
CA ASN A 47 -7.87 19.08 11.09
C ASN A 47 -6.96 18.51 12.19
N VAL A 48 -7.15 17.23 12.51
CA VAL A 48 -6.42 16.52 13.58
C VAL A 48 -5.00 16.20 13.16
N VAL A 49 -4.80 15.75 11.92
CA VAL A 49 -3.50 15.32 11.39
C VAL A 49 -2.55 16.50 11.25
N TRP A 50 -3.07 17.66 10.86
CA TRP A 50 -2.29 18.88 10.64
C TRP A 50 -2.34 19.84 11.83
N ARG A 51 -2.92 19.44 12.96
CA ARG A 51 -3.01 20.27 14.15
C ARG A 51 -1.61 20.65 14.62
N GLY A 52 -1.25 21.92 14.49
CA GLY A 52 0.08 22.42 14.87
C GLY A 52 1.18 22.25 13.82
N ALA A 53 0.86 21.81 12.60
CA ALA A 53 1.82 21.81 11.49
C ALA A 53 1.92 23.23 10.88
N GLU A 54 3.11 23.83 10.92
CA GLU A 54 3.36 25.17 10.35
C GLU A 54 3.47 25.16 8.81
N ASN A 55 3.72 23.99 8.19
CA ASN A 55 4.04 23.88 6.76
C ASN A 55 3.06 22.98 5.99
N GLN A 56 2.37 23.57 4.99
CA GLN A 56 1.42 22.89 4.10
C GLN A 56 2.08 21.91 3.09
N THR A 57 3.39 22.02 2.86
CA THR A 57 4.15 21.16 1.93
C THR A 57 4.04 19.68 2.29
N GLU A 58 3.96 19.39 3.58
CA GLU A 58 3.87 18.04 4.13
C GLU A 58 2.54 17.32 3.88
N ALA A 59 1.45 18.06 3.65
CA ALA A 59 0.17 17.49 3.27
C ALA A 59 0.19 16.88 1.87
N SER A 60 1.04 17.42 0.98
CA SER A 60 1.14 16.92 -0.38
C SER A 60 1.72 15.51 -0.47
N GLU A 61 2.61 15.13 0.44
CA GLU A 61 3.31 13.83 0.41
C GLU A 61 2.35 12.65 0.64
N LEU A 62 1.52 12.72 1.68
CA LEU A 62 0.54 11.66 1.98
C LEU A 62 -0.47 11.52 0.83
N LEU A 63 -0.95 12.64 0.29
CA LEU A 63 -1.87 12.65 -0.85
C LEU A 63 -1.23 12.02 -2.09
N ASN A 64 0.03 12.35 -2.37
CA ASN A 64 0.77 11.76 -3.49
C ASN A 64 0.99 10.26 -3.29
N GLU A 65 1.23 9.82 -2.06
CA GLU A 65 1.37 8.39 -1.75
C GLU A 65 0.07 7.62 -2.02
N LEU A 66 -1.09 8.18 -1.62
CA LEU A 66 -2.40 7.58 -1.92
C LEU A 66 -2.64 7.46 -3.43
N GLU A 67 -2.33 8.51 -4.20
CA GLU A 67 -2.44 8.47 -5.66
C GLU A 67 -1.47 7.46 -6.29
N SER A 68 -0.25 7.36 -5.75
CA SER A 68 0.78 6.45 -6.26
C SER A 68 0.36 4.98 -6.16
N ILE A 69 -0.44 4.60 -5.16
CA ILE A 69 -0.97 3.22 -5.05
C ILE A 69 -1.80 2.86 -6.27
N ARG A 70 -2.65 3.79 -6.73
CA ARG A 70 -3.52 3.58 -7.90
C ARG A 70 -2.75 3.46 -9.21
N VAL A 71 -1.53 4.00 -9.27
CA VAL A 71 -0.65 3.97 -10.45
C VAL A 71 0.27 2.75 -10.42
N GLU A 72 0.74 2.39 -9.24
CA GLU A 72 1.80 1.39 -9.06
C GLU A 72 1.27 -0.02 -8.75
N THR A 73 -0.03 -0.17 -8.52
CA THR A 73 -0.71 -1.46 -8.34
C THR A 73 -1.62 -1.79 -9.51
N ASN A 74 -2.01 -3.06 -9.62
CA ASN A 74 -2.91 -3.53 -10.67
C ASN A 74 -4.36 -3.52 -10.18
N CYS A 75 -5.26 -3.43 -11.15
CA CYS A 75 -6.69 -3.61 -10.95
C CYS A 75 -6.99 -5.05 -10.54
N SER A 76 -7.83 -5.24 -9.52
CA SER A 76 -8.24 -6.59 -9.10
C SER A 76 -9.35 -7.19 -9.99
N CYS A 77 -9.98 -6.38 -10.84
CA CYS A 77 -11.09 -6.80 -11.68
C CYS A 77 -10.76 -8.04 -12.52
N LYS A 78 -11.75 -8.92 -12.66
CA LYS A 78 -11.65 -10.11 -13.52
C LYS A 78 -11.45 -9.76 -14.99
N TYR A 79 -12.09 -8.69 -15.46
CA TYR A 79 -12.02 -8.25 -16.85
C TYR A 79 -11.36 -6.87 -16.95
N ILE A 80 -10.38 -6.73 -17.85
CA ILE A 80 -9.59 -5.49 -18.04
C ILE A 80 -10.47 -4.28 -18.39
N ASN A 81 -11.61 -4.51 -19.06
CA ASN A 81 -12.55 -3.45 -19.43
C ASN A 81 -13.36 -2.88 -18.24
N GLN A 82 -13.32 -3.53 -17.07
CA GLN A 82 -13.91 -3.02 -15.84
C GLN A 82 -12.99 -2.01 -15.14
N CYS A 83 -11.71 -1.98 -15.50
CA CYS A 83 -10.73 -1.06 -14.94
C CYS A 83 -10.77 0.28 -15.69
N TYR A 84 -10.86 1.40 -14.95
CA TYR A 84 -10.76 2.74 -15.53
C TYR A 84 -9.42 2.94 -16.23
N GLN A 85 -9.42 3.53 -17.42
CA GLN A 85 -8.25 3.53 -18.28
C GLN A 85 -7.01 4.23 -17.70
N ILE A 86 -7.18 5.20 -16.78
CA ILE A 86 -6.13 6.12 -16.32
C ILE A 86 -5.60 5.77 -14.91
N HIS A 87 -6.41 5.14 -14.04
CA HIS A 87 -6.03 4.84 -12.64
C HIS A 87 -6.55 3.47 -12.23
N ARG A 88 -5.80 2.43 -12.61
CA ARG A 88 -6.26 1.03 -12.59
C ARG A 88 -6.02 0.31 -11.27
N GLY A 89 -5.12 0.79 -10.43
CA GLY A 89 -4.76 0.10 -9.20
C GLY A 89 -5.79 0.20 -8.09
N TYR A 90 -5.52 -0.52 -7.02
CA TYR A 90 -6.24 -0.45 -5.76
C TYR A 90 -6.40 0.99 -5.26
N THR A 91 -7.50 1.26 -4.57
CA THR A 91 -7.76 2.58 -3.98
C THR A 91 -7.63 2.51 -2.47
N VAL A 92 -6.60 3.13 -1.92
CA VAL A 92 -6.51 3.35 -0.46
C VAL A 92 -7.05 4.73 -0.15
N SER A 93 -7.88 4.83 0.90
CA SER A 93 -8.39 6.08 1.40
C SER A 93 -8.31 6.18 2.93
N ILE A 94 -8.33 7.41 3.42
CA ILE A 94 -8.21 7.72 4.84
C ILE A 94 -9.39 8.58 5.27
N ALA A 95 -10.04 8.16 6.34
CA ALA A 95 -11.03 8.94 7.07
C ALA A 95 -10.54 9.18 8.51
N VAL A 96 -10.34 10.45 8.87
CA VAL A 96 -9.98 10.86 10.23
C VAL A 96 -11.15 11.60 10.87
N VAL A 97 -11.41 11.34 12.14
CA VAL A 97 -12.30 12.14 12.99
C VAL A 97 -11.60 12.44 14.32
N GLU A 98 -11.96 13.55 14.96
CA GLU A 98 -11.52 13.78 16.33
C GLU A 98 -12.19 12.80 17.30
N LYS A 99 -13.49 12.54 17.12
CA LYS A 99 -14.27 11.59 17.91
C LYS A 99 -15.45 11.03 17.12
N MET A 100 -15.79 9.77 17.35
CA MET A 100 -17.02 9.15 16.85
C MET A 100 -18.22 9.54 17.69
N HIS A 101 -19.38 9.63 17.04
CA HIS A 101 -20.65 9.59 17.73
C HIS A 101 -20.97 8.13 18.12
N LEU A 102 -20.87 7.81 19.41
CA LEU A 102 -21.22 6.50 19.97
C LEU A 102 -22.62 6.56 20.57
N ASP A 103 -23.44 5.57 20.26
CA ASP A 103 -24.72 5.39 20.94
C ASP A 103 -24.47 4.96 22.40
N GLN A 104 -25.25 5.52 23.34
CA GLN A 104 -25.37 5.05 24.74
C GLN A 104 -24.27 5.39 25.76
N ASN A 105 -23.37 6.36 25.53
CA ASN A 105 -22.29 6.71 26.49
C ASN A 105 -21.41 5.51 26.93
N GLU A 106 -21.50 4.35 26.28
CA GLU A 106 -20.68 3.20 26.57
C GLU A 106 -19.29 3.41 25.98
N THR A 107 -18.27 3.30 26.83
CA THR A 107 -16.86 3.54 26.47
C THR A 107 -16.03 2.26 26.57
N SER A 108 -16.67 1.07 26.55
CA SER A 108 -15.94 -0.19 26.55
C SER A 108 -15.15 -0.32 25.25
N ARG A 109 -13.98 -0.99 25.33
CA ARG A 109 -13.09 -1.13 24.18
C ARG A 109 -13.77 -1.88 23.04
N GLU A 110 -14.60 -2.86 23.38
CA GLU A 110 -15.36 -3.69 22.45
C GLU A 110 -16.39 -2.86 21.68
N VAL A 111 -17.15 -1.99 22.36
CA VAL A 111 -18.13 -1.09 21.72
C VAL A 111 -17.44 -0.07 20.82
N VAL A 112 -16.31 0.49 21.26
CA VAL A 112 -15.52 1.42 20.45
C VAL A 112 -14.98 0.76 19.19
N LEU A 113 -14.47 -0.48 19.29
CA LEU A 113 -13.99 -1.24 18.12
C LEU A 113 -15.11 -1.54 17.15
N GLU A 114 -16.26 -1.99 17.65
CA GLU A 114 -17.42 -2.30 16.80
C GLU A 114 -17.98 -1.04 16.14
N ALA A 115 -18.05 0.07 16.86
CA ALA A 115 -18.44 1.35 16.29
C ALA A 115 -17.47 1.81 15.21
N ALA A 116 -16.15 1.68 15.43
CA ALA A 116 -15.13 2.02 14.43
C ALA A 116 -15.25 1.15 13.17
N ARG A 117 -15.55 -0.15 13.34
CA ARG A 117 -15.84 -1.07 12.23
C ARG A 117 -17.04 -0.61 11.42
N ILE A 118 -18.19 -0.40 12.07
CA ILE A 118 -19.42 0.07 11.43
C ILE A 118 -19.17 1.41 10.71
N PHE A 119 -18.42 2.31 11.34
CA PHE A 119 -18.11 3.63 10.80
C PHE A 119 -17.31 3.50 9.51
N ALA A 120 -16.23 2.71 9.53
CA ALA A 120 -15.37 2.50 8.38
C ALA A 120 -16.11 1.79 7.24
N ASP A 121 -16.82 0.69 7.53
CA ASP A 121 -17.57 -0.07 6.54
C ASP A 121 -18.63 0.81 5.86
N THR A 122 -19.41 1.56 6.65
CA THR A 122 -20.46 2.45 6.13
C THR A 122 -19.89 3.56 5.23
N ILE A 123 -18.74 4.14 5.60
CA ILE A 123 -18.09 5.17 4.78
C ILE A 123 -17.59 4.59 3.47
N ARG A 124 -16.89 3.45 3.52
CA ARG A 124 -16.33 2.79 2.34
C ARG A 124 -17.45 2.46 1.35
N ASP A 125 -18.51 1.81 1.83
CA ASP A 125 -19.65 1.41 1.02
C ASP A 125 -20.37 2.61 0.40
N ARG A 126 -20.59 3.68 1.19
CA ARG A 126 -21.28 4.89 0.72
C ARG A 126 -20.45 5.68 -0.29
N GLN A 127 -19.15 5.80 -0.08
CA GLN A 127 -18.25 6.55 -0.96
C GLN A 127 -17.87 5.74 -2.21
N ASN A 128 -18.01 4.41 -2.16
CA ASN A 128 -17.87 3.47 -3.28
C ASN A 128 -16.69 3.82 -4.20
N ARG A 129 -15.48 3.83 -3.62
CA ARG A 129 -14.27 4.29 -4.30
C ARG A 129 -13.61 3.20 -5.14
N ALA A 130 -14.02 1.97 -4.91
CA ALA A 130 -13.62 0.79 -5.66
C ALA A 130 -14.14 0.76 -7.12
N GLN A 131 -13.47 -0.06 -7.92
CA GLN A 131 -13.89 -0.47 -9.26
C GLN A 131 -14.44 -1.90 -9.23
N CYS A 132 -13.78 -2.78 -8.48
CA CYS A 132 -14.15 -4.18 -8.30
C CYS A 132 -14.02 -4.59 -6.84
N ASP A 133 -14.56 -3.76 -5.95
CA ASP A 133 -14.37 -3.85 -4.50
C ASP A 133 -12.87 -3.93 -4.14
N ASP A 134 -12.05 -3.11 -4.80
CA ASP A 134 -10.59 -3.08 -4.71
C ASP A 134 -10.10 -1.85 -3.94
N ASP A 135 -10.85 -1.49 -2.90
CA ASP A 135 -10.54 -0.37 -2.03
C ASP A 135 -10.29 -0.77 -0.57
N VAL A 136 -9.51 0.06 0.09
CA VAL A 136 -9.16 -0.04 1.50
C VAL A 136 -9.43 1.32 2.12
N LEU A 137 -10.19 1.35 3.21
CA LEU A 137 -10.42 2.55 4.01
C LEU A 137 -9.74 2.41 5.36
N ILE A 138 -8.75 3.26 5.63
CA ILE A 138 -8.16 3.44 6.96
C ILE A 138 -9.00 4.47 7.71
N PHE A 139 -9.60 4.07 8.82
CA PHE A 139 -10.37 4.94 9.68
C PHE A 139 -9.62 5.18 11.00
N LEU A 140 -9.50 6.45 11.41
CA LEU A 140 -8.87 6.86 12.66
C LEU A 140 -9.82 7.76 13.47
N SER A 141 -10.15 7.34 14.69
CA SER A 141 -10.76 8.21 15.70
C SER A 141 -9.77 8.48 16.82
N VAL A 142 -9.38 9.75 16.98
CA VAL A 142 -8.27 10.11 17.86
C VAL A 142 -8.64 10.08 19.33
N ARG A 143 -9.78 10.66 19.73
CA ARG A 143 -10.21 10.65 21.14
C ARG A 143 -10.72 9.30 21.62
N ASP A 144 -11.15 8.45 20.70
CA ASP A 144 -11.57 7.07 21.01
C ASP A 144 -10.39 6.09 20.91
N GLU A 145 -9.17 6.58 20.62
CA GLU A 145 -7.92 5.82 20.53
C GLU A 145 -8.03 4.54 19.68
N VAL A 146 -8.72 4.63 18.55
CA VAL A 146 -8.99 3.48 17.68
C VAL A 146 -8.64 3.77 16.23
N VAL A 147 -7.98 2.78 15.61
CA VAL A 147 -7.83 2.68 14.17
C VAL A 147 -8.53 1.41 13.70
N TRP A 148 -9.22 1.51 12.57
CA TRP A 148 -9.83 0.37 11.91
C TRP A 148 -9.51 0.41 10.42
N THR A 149 -9.48 -0.76 9.77
CA THR A 149 -9.36 -0.84 8.31
C THR A 149 -10.55 -1.61 7.76
N SER A 150 -11.31 -0.99 6.87
CA SER A 150 -12.35 -1.66 6.07
C SER A 150 -11.77 -2.02 4.70
N ILE A 151 -12.02 -3.24 4.22
CA ILE A 151 -11.34 -3.82 3.06
C ILE A 151 -12.36 -4.43 2.11
N GLY A 152 -12.21 -4.11 0.82
CA GLY A 152 -12.93 -4.69 -0.30
C GLY A 152 -12.70 -6.18 -0.51
N GLU A 153 -13.74 -6.90 -0.91
CA GLU A 153 -13.66 -8.32 -1.29
C GLU A 153 -12.69 -8.56 -2.46
N GLY A 154 -12.49 -7.56 -3.31
CA GLY A 154 -11.52 -7.57 -4.40
C GLY A 154 -10.08 -7.34 -3.95
N VAL A 155 -9.83 -7.08 -2.67
CA VAL A 155 -8.49 -6.89 -2.11
C VAL A 155 -8.00 -8.20 -1.47
N ALA A 156 -7.02 -8.83 -2.09
CA ALA A 156 -6.40 -10.05 -1.57
C ALA A 156 -5.28 -9.72 -0.56
N ILE A 157 -5.64 -9.39 0.68
CA ILE A 157 -4.70 -9.20 1.79
C ILE A 157 -5.08 -10.15 2.94
N ASP A 158 -4.09 -10.77 3.56
CA ASP A 158 -4.31 -11.61 4.74
C ASP A 158 -4.65 -10.78 5.98
N ASP A 159 -5.63 -11.24 6.77
CA ASP A 159 -6.03 -10.60 8.04
C ASP A 159 -4.85 -10.37 9.00
N SER A 160 -3.83 -11.24 8.95
CA SER A 160 -2.61 -11.07 9.74
C SER A 160 -1.80 -9.83 9.36
N ASP A 161 -1.77 -9.47 8.08
CA ASP A 161 -1.10 -8.25 7.62
C ASP A 161 -1.88 -7.02 8.01
N VAL A 162 -3.21 -7.04 7.84
CA VAL A 162 -4.10 -5.95 8.28
C VAL A 162 -3.91 -5.67 9.76
N ARG A 163 -3.97 -6.73 10.59
CA ARG A 163 -3.76 -6.62 12.05
C ARG A 163 -2.38 -6.08 12.38
N ARG A 164 -1.32 -6.60 11.75
CA ARG A 164 0.06 -6.14 11.96
C ARG A 164 0.23 -4.66 11.59
N ILE A 165 -0.38 -4.21 10.49
CA ILE A 165 -0.34 -2.81 10.06
C ILE A 165 -1.10 -1.93 11.06
N ALA A 166 -2.30 -2.33 11.48
CA ALA A 166 -3.07 -1.59 12.48
C ALA A 166 -2.32 -1.45 13.82
N GLU A 167 -1.77 -2.54 14.36
CA GLU A 167 -1.03 -2.54 15.63
C GLU A 167 0.18 -1.60 15.62
N GLN A 168 0.94 -1.57 14.53
CA GLN A 168 2.08 -0.67 14.39
C GLN A 168 1.65 0.80 14.20
N GLY A 169 0.57 1.04 13.46
CA GLY A 169 -0.06 2.36 13.36
C GLY A 169 -0.47 2.90 14.73
N GLU A 170 -1.13 2.07 15.56
CA GLU A 170 -1.53 2.43 16.92
C GLU A 170 -0.34 2.90 17.78
N ILE A 171 0.84 2.28 17.65
CA ILE A 171 2.04 2.69 18.39
C ILE A 171 2.42 4.14 18.07
N LEU A 172 2.27 4.57 16.83
CA LEU A 172 2.55 5.94 16.40
C LEU A 172 1.42 6.90 16.85
N PHE A 173 0.17 6.46 16.80
CA PHE A 173 -0.97 7.26 17.27
C PHE A 173 -0.94 7.53 18.77
N ARG A 174 -0.52 6.56 19.60
CA ARG A 174 -0.30 6.77 21.05
C ARG A 174 0.76 7.82 21.36
N LYS A 175 1.68 8.07 20.42
CA LYS A 175 2.70 9.12 20.51
C LYS A 175 2.24 10.45 19.89
N MET A 176 0.95 10.56 19.55
CA MET A 176 0.35 11.71 18.84
C MET A 176 1.00 12.00 17.48
N LYS A 177 1.66 11.00 16.88
CA LYS A 177 2.31 11.09 15.57
C LYS A 177 1.36 10.62 14.47
N TYR A 178 0.20 11.29 14.34
CA TYR A 178 -0.88 10.87 13.44
C TYR A 178 -0.47 10.85 11.96
N LYS A 179 0.19 11.91 11.49
CA LYS A 179 0.70 11.98 10.12
C LYS A 179 1.66 10.82 9.82
N GLU A 180 2.67 10.62 10.69
CA GLU A 180 3.66 9.55 10.53
C GLU A 180 2.99 8.17 10.54
N GLY A 181 2.03 7.94 11.46
CA GLY A 181 1.30 6.68 11.55
C GLY A 181 0.47 6.39 10.30
N LEU A 182 -0.28 7.38 9.80
CA LEU A 182 -1.08 7.23 8.59
C LEU A 182 -0.20 7.01 7.36
N THR A 183 0.87 7.80 7.19
CA THR A 183 1.83 7.62 6.09
C THR A 183 2.46 6.23 6.14
N TRP A 184 2.87 5.77 7.32
CA TRP A 184 3.44 4.44 7.49
C TRP A 184 2.42 3.35 7.11
N MET A 185 1.17 3.45 7.57
CA MET A 185 0.11 2.49 7.23
C MET A 185 -0.14 2.45 5.71
N VAL A 186 -0.26 3.60 5.06
CA VAL A 186 -0.43 3.70 3.59
C VAL A 186 0.73 3.03 2.86
N GLN A 187 1.97 3.28 3.27
CA GLN A 187 3.15 2.65 2.68
C GLN A 187 3.16 1.13 2.87
N GLN A 188 2.71 0.62 4.02
CA GLN A 188 2.61 -0.82 4.23
C GLN A 188 1.52 -1.45 3.35
N TYR A 189 0.34 -0.83 3.26
CA TYR A 189 -0.70 -1.32 2.35
C TYR A 189 -0.22 -1.30 0.91
N LYS A 190 0.44 -0.22 0.46
CA LYS A 190 1.08 -0.16 -0.86
C LYS A 190 2.05 -1.32 -1.08
N HIS A 191 2.86 -1.66 -0.07
CA HIS A 191 3.82 -2.74 -0.16
C HIS A 191 3.13 -4.11 -0.33
N VAL A 192 2.14 -4.42 0.50
CA VAL A 192 1.39 -5.69 0.45
C VAL A 192 0.61 -5.81 -0.86
N LEU A 193 -0.10 -4.76 -1.26
CA LEU A 193 -0.85 -4.70 -2.52
C LEU A 193 0.06 -4.84 -3.75
N LYS A 194 1.32 -4.39 -3.66
CA LYS A 194 2.32 -4.63 -4.69
C LYS A 194 2.87 -6.05 -4.66
N GLN A 195 3.08 -6.65 -3.50
CA GLN A 195 3.64 -8.01 -3.37
C GLN A 195 2.71 -9.06 -3.97
N GLU A 196 1.40 -8.83 -3.99
CA GLU A 196 0.45 -9.64 -4.76
C GLU A 196 0.92 -9.84 -6.22
N LYS A 197 1.61 -8.85 -6.81
CA LYS A 197 2.20 -8.94 -8.15
C LYS A 197 3.25 -10.05 -8.25
N LEU A 198 4.09 -10.23 -7.24
CA LEU A 198 5.17 -11.21 -7.25
C LEU A 198 4.61 -12.60 -7.03
N ASP A 199 3.75 -12.79 -6.03
CA ASP A 199 3.22 -14.11 -5.73
C ASP A 199 2.27 -14.59 -6.83
N ARG A 200 1.46 -13.70 -7.44
CA ARG A 200 0.64 -14.05 -8.61
C ARG A 200 1.48 -14.33 -9.88
N PHE A 201 2.65 -13.69 -10.02
CA PHE A 201 3.59 -13.96 -11.12
C PHE A 201 4.33 -15.29 -10.94
N TRP A 202 4.74 -15.63 -9.72
CA TRP A 202 5.43 -16.88 -9.40
C TRP A 202 4.49 -18.09 -9.24
N SER A 203 3.23 -17.86 -8.86
CA SER A 203 2.19 -18.90 -8.76
C SER A 203 1.50 -19.23 -10.07
N TRP A 204 1.95 -18.65 -11.20
CA TRP A 204 1.46 -19.10 -12.50
C TRP A 204 1.74 -20.61 -12.59
N PRO A 205 0.71 -21.47 -12.72
CA PRO A 205 0.94 -22.88 -12.90
C PRO A 205 1.63 -23.01 -14.25
N LEU A 206 2.96 -23.09 -14.24
CA LEU A 206 3.70 -23.38 -15.45
C LEU A 206 3.10 -24.68 -15.97
N PRO A 207 2.50 -24.65 -17.17
CA PRO A 207 1.87 -25.85 -17.68
C PRO A 207 2.95 -26.93 -17.74
N LYS A 208 2.61 -28.17 -17.42
CA LYS A 208 3.61 -29.24 -17.17
C LYS A 208 4.68 -29.35 -18.26
N TRP A 209 4.33 -29.03 -19.51
CA TRP A 209 5.27 -28.98 -20.63
C TRP A 209 6.38 -27.93 -20.47
N ALA A 210 6.09 -26.73 -19.95
CA ALA A 210 7.07 -25.67 -19.73
C ALA A 210 8.14 -26.09 -18.70
N MET A 211 7.73 -26.73 -17.62
CA MET A 211 8.64 -27.30 -16.61
C MET A 211 9.58 -28.35 -17.21
N ILE A 212 9.04 -29.24 -18.05
CA ILE A 212 9.83 -30.26 -18.76
C ILE A 212 10.84 -29.59 -19.71
N THR A 213 10.42 -28.57 -20.46
CA THR A 213 11.31 -27.87 -21.41
C THR A 213 12.46 -27.17 -20.70
N ILE A 214 12.21 -26.47 -19.59
CA ILE A 214 13.24 -25.80 -18.79
C ILE A 214 14.23 -26.86 -18.25
N GLY A 215 13.72 -27.98 -17.74
CA GLY A 215 14.55 -29.08 -17.26
C GLY A 215 15.48 -29.66 -18.34
N ILE A 216 14.97 -29.87 -19.55
CA ILE A 216 15.77 -30.37 -20.69
C ILE A 216 16.86 -29.35 -21.07
N VAL A 217 16.52 -28.06 -21.15
CA VAL A 217 17.49 -27.02 -21.51
C VAL A 217 18.62 -26.95 -20.49
N ILE A 218 18.31 -27.00 -19.19
CA ILE A 218 19.33 -27.02 -18.13
C ILE A 218 20.21 -28.26 -18.26
N LEU A 219 19.63 -29.44 -18.51
CA LEU A 219 20.38 -30.68 -18.73
C LEU A 219 21.33 -30.59 -19.93
N VAL A 220 20.87 -30.01 -21.05
CA VAL A 220 21.71 -29.81 -22.23
C VAL A 220 22.87 -28.89 -21.91
N ILE A 221 22.63 -27.76 -21.23
CA ILE A 221 23.69 -26.82 -20.83
C ILE A 221 24.70 -27.49 -19.88
N LEU A 222 24.24 -28.26 -18.90
CA LEU A 222 25.15 -28.98 -18.00
C LEU A 222 25.97 -30.03 -18.76
N SER A 223 25.35 -30.75 -19.71
CA SER A 223 26.04 -31.75 -20.51
C SER A 223 27.13 -31.13 -21.40
N THR A 224 26.86 -29.97 -22.03
CA THR A 224 27.84 -29.29 -22.87
C THR A 224 29.01 -28.75 -22.05
N LEU A 225 28.74 -28.23 -20.84
CA LEU A 225 29.80 -27.80 -19.91
C LEU A 225 30.69 -28.97 -19.48
N ILE A 226 30.11 -30.13 -19.16
CA ILE A 226 30.87 -31.33 -18.79
C ILE A 226 31.73 -31.83 -19.96
N ILE A 227 31.16 -31.92 -21.17
CA ILE A 227 31.89 -32.35 -22.37
C ILE A 227 33.06 -31.40 -22.65
N THR A 228 32.82 -30.09 -22.52
CA THR A 228 33.86 -29.07 -22.73
C THR A 228 34.98 -29.20 -21.69
N ALA A 229 34.65 -29.41 -20.42
CA ALA A 229 35.64 -29.63 -19.36
C ALA A 229 36.50 -30.89 -19.62
N ILE A 230 35.88 -32.00 -20.03
CA ILE A 230 36.58 -33.23 -20.40
C ILE A 230 37.51 -32.99 -21.60
N TYR A 231 37.02 -32.31 -22.63
CA TYR A 231 37.80 -32.00 -23.83
C TYR A 231 39.04 -31.15 -23.52
N VAL A 232 38.88 -30.13 -22.66
CA VAL A 232 40.00 -29.29 -22.21
C VAL A 232 40.99 -30.10 -21.38
N ALA A 233 40.53 -30.95 -20.45
CA ALA A 233 41.40 -31.80 -19.65
C ALA A 233 42.25 -32.74 -20.54
N ILE A 234 41.63 -33.43 -21.50
CA ILE A 234 42.33 -34.30 -22.45
C ILE A 234 43.34 -33.49 -23.28
N SER A 235 42.96 -32.30 -23.76
CA SER A 235 43.83 -31.46 -24.59
C SER A 235 45.05 -30.94 -23.81
N CYS A 236 44.87 -30.55 -22.54
CA CYS A 236 45.95 -30.16 -21.64
C CYS A 236 46.90 -31.34 -21.34
N CYS A 237 46.36 -32.53 -21.04
CA CYS A 237 47.17 -33.75 -20.85
C CYS A 237 47.97 -34.11 -22.11
N ARG A 238 47.37 -33.98 -23.30
CA ARG A 238 48.05 -34.25 -24.59
C ARG A 238 49.16 -33.26 -24.89
N LYS A 239 49.00 -31.99 -24.51
CA LYS A 239 50.02 -30.95 -24.70
C LYS A 239 51.23 -31.19 -23.79
N SER A 240 51.00 -31.49 -22.51
CA SER A 240 52.07 -31.84 -21.57
C SER A 240 52.88 -33.06 -22.02
N HIS A 241 52.23 -34.07 -22.60
CA HIS A 241 52.94 -35.21 -23.17
C HIS A 241 53.86 -34.79 -24.33
N LYS A 242 53.42 -33.89 -25.23
CA LYS A 242 54.25 -33.42 -26.36
C LYS A 242 55.48 -32.63 -25.91
N ASP A 243 55.35 -31.80 -24.87
CA ASP A 243 56.45 -30.98 -24.36
C ASP A 243 57.59 -31.86 -23.76
N ILE A 244 57.26 -33.03 -23.20
CA ILE A 244 58.23 -33.97 -22.62
C ILE A 244 59.13 -34.62 -23.72
N TYR A 245 58.59 -34.94 -24.90
CA TYR A 245 59.41 -35.53 -25.98
C TYR A 245 60.34 -34.49 -26.65
N SER A 246 59.92 -33.23 -26.77
CA SER A 246 60.79 -32.18 -27.31
C SER A 246 62.00 -31.87 -26.41
N VAL A 247 61.91 -32.12 -25.11
CA VAL A 247 63.02 -31.93 -24.16
C VAL A 247 64.01 -33.10 -24.21
N ILE A 248 63.56 -34.31 -24.54
CA ILE A 248 64.43 -35.50 -24.66
C ILE A 248 65.30 -35.40 -25.94
N ASP A 249 64.77 -34.89 -27.04
CA ASP A 249 65.52 -34.72 -28.29
C ASP A 249 66.64 -33.67 -28.21
N GLN A 250 66.53 -32.67 -27.34
CA GLN A 250 67.60 -31.66 -27.15
C GLN A 250 68.78 -32.14 -26.30
N HIS A 251 68.67 -33.29 -25.62
CA HIS A 251 69.76 -33.87 -24.82
C HIS A 251 70.55 -34.98 -25.55
N GLN A 252 70.22 -35.26 -26.82
CA GLN A 252 70.95 -36.23 -27.66
C GLN A 252 71.79 -35.60 -28.79
N LEU A 253 72.00 -34.28 -28.76
CA LEU A 253 72.99 -33.54 -29.56
C LEU A 253 74.04 -32.91 -28.66
#